data_AF-A0A8B6GWA0-F1
#
_entry.id   AF-A0A8B6GWA0-F1
#
_cell.length_a   1.000
_cell.length_b   1.000
_cell.length_c   1.000
_cell.angle_alpha   90.00
_cell.angle_beta   90.00
_cell.angle_gamma   90.00
#
_symmetry.space_group_name_H-M   'P 1'
#
loop_
_entity.id
_entity.type
_entity.pdbx_description
1 polymer ?
#
loop_
_entity_poly.entity_id
_entity_poly.type
_entity_poly.pdbx_seq_one_letter_code
_entity_poly.pdbx_strand_id
1 'polypeptide(L)'
;MKLSDVCQMYSDNAQPLEQKDKVKIKWTKEDGELWARRPLTDEMIEYASNDVTALIPTVYHNQKRILEERNLIPEFKTRVEDEINYYIDEATSQRKKTRVDEIVESILTDMEKKYGKDTRFQDITDEDEINAMHHLRYDPEVMSPFIKKLKTEEIKARLKELSDQLSTEGNNFVPKAKSYGFLRAYQYISERDIQTKAKRLQQALDTIFLADMKNKYSSTTKISVISPYEKDALRSIRPRSQRDSTINPVLLSLYWQKIEKDIDFEIEQLQITGRKYNMPQGKYKWLQYNCTDNVPDRIKRKAKRHLDNYDKT
;
A
#
# COMPACT_ATOMS: atom_id res chain seq x y z
N MET A 1 11.45 10.10 -1.03
CA MET A 1 12.59 10.42 -0.15
C MET A 1 12.44 9.73 1.21
N LYS A 2 13.48 9.06 1.70
CA LYS A 2 13.51 8.45 3.05
C LYS A 2 14.05 9.47 4.06
N LEU A 3 13.77 9.25 5.35
CA LEU A 3 14.30 10.11 6.42
C LEU A 3 15.84 10.18 6.41
N SER A 4 16.50 9.07 6.06
CA SER A 4 17.97 9.03 5.89
C SER A 4 18.50 10.02 4.89
N ASP A 5 17.82 10.11 3.74
CA ASP A 5 18.24 10.96 2.64
C ASP A 5 18.04 12.43 3.07
N VAL A 6 16.92 12.73 3.73
CA VAL A 6 16.64 14.06 4.29
C VAL A 6 17.69 14.44 5.35
N CYS A 7 18.00 13.55 6.29
CA CYS A 7 19.00 13.81 7.31
C CYS A 7 20.37 14.05 6.68
N GLN A 8 20.76 13.29 5.66
CA GLN A 8 22.02 13.48 4.96
C GLN A 8 22.08 14.81 4.17
N MET A 9 20.95 15.25 3.60
CA MET A 9 20.89 16.52 2.86
C MET A 9 20.91 17.75 3.77
N TYR A 10 20.35 17.65 4.98
CA TYR A 10 20.10 18.80 5.85
C TYR A 10 20.81 18.72 7.21
N SER A 11 21.69 17.74 7.44
CA SER A 11 22.48 17.60 8.66
C SER A 11 23.83 16.95 8.36
N ASP A 12 24.90 17.48 8.95
CA ASP A 12 26.25 16.89 8.88
C ASP A 12 26.38 15.62 9.73
N ASN A 13 25.46 15.41 10.67
CA ASN A 13 25.39 14.25 11.55
C ASN A 13 24.27 13.31 11.09
N ALA A 14 24.50 12.58 9.98
CA ALA A 14 23.64 11.48 9.59
C ALA A 14 23.86 10.30 10.56
N GLN A 15 23.04 10.22 11.61
CA GLN A 15 22.96 9.01 12.45
C GLN A 15 22.73 7.79 11.54
N PRO A 16 23.42 6.64 11.74
CA PRO A 16 23.23 5.46 10.90
C PRO A 16 21.82 4.89 11.09
N LEU A 17 20.90 5.27 10.22
CA LEU A 17 19.54 4.72 10.20
C LEU A 17 19.50 3.28 9.68
N GLU A 18 20.65 2.71 9.26
CA GLU A 18 20.75 1.32 8.78
C GLU A 18 20.34 0.27 9.82
N GLN A 19 20.47 0.56 11.11
CA GLN A 19 20.00 -0.35 12.17
C GLN A 19 18.46 -0.47 12.20
N LYS A 20 17.74 0.53 11.68
CA LYS A 20 16.28 0.58 11.69
C LYS A 20 15.65 -0.47 10.79
N ASP A 21 16.21 -0.69 9.61
CA ASP A 21 15.68 -1.69 8.68
C ASP A 21 15.78 -3.10 9.29
N LYS A 22 16.83 -3.40 10.05
CA LYS A 22 16.98 -4.69 10.75
C LYS A 22 15.94 -4.88 11.85
N VAL A 23 15.72 -3.87 12.69
CA VAL A 23 14.69 -3.90 13.75
C VAL A 23 13.31 -4.09 13.14
N LYS A 24 12.99 -3.31 12.10
CA LYS A 24 11.73 -3.43 11.37
C LYS A 24 11.57 -4.84 10.79
N ILE A 25 12.57 -5.37 10.10
CA ILE A 25 12.54 -6.71 9.47
C ILE A 25 12.28 -7.79 10.52
N LYS A 26 13.06 -7.79 11.61
CA LYS A 26 12.96 -8.76 12.70
C LYS A 26 11.55 -8.81 13.27
N TRP A 27 11.05 -7.69 13.78
CA TRP A 27 9.75 -7.65 14.44
C TRP A 27 8.58 -7.83 13.46
N THR A 28 8.73 -7.37 12.22
CA THR A 28 7.73 -7.61 11.16
C THR A 28 7.59 -9.10 10.89
N LYS A 29 8.72 -9.84 10.87
CA LYS A 29 8.74 -11.29 10.66
C LYS A 29 8.26 -12.08 11.88
N GLU A 30 8.55 -11.61 13.09
CA GLU A 30 8.23 -12.31 14.33
C GLU A 30 6.80 -12.04 14.84
N ASP A 31 6.32 -10.80 14.75
CA ASP A 31 5.07 -10.35 15.39
C ASP A 31 4.05 -9.71 14.44
N GLY A 32 4.45 -9.40 13.20
CA GLY A 32 3.53 -8.87 12.19
C GLY A 32 3.56 -7.36 12.07
N GLU A 33 2.54 -6.67 12.56
CA GLU A 33 2.54 -5.20 12.60
C GLU A 33 3.48 -4.71 13.71
N LEU A 34 4.63 -4.16 13.32
CA LEU A 34 5.68 -3.67 14.22
C LEU A 34 5.08 -2.91 15.42
N TRP A 35 4.28 -1.88 15.16
CA TRP A 35 3.75 -1.00 16.21
C TRP A 35 2.54 -1.54 16.95
N ALA A 36 2.08 -2.75 16.68
CA ALA A 36 0.97 -3.38 17.39
C ALA A 36 1.41 -4.17 18.63
N ARG A 37 2.69 -4.55 18.74
CA ARG A 37 3.24 -5.28 19.89
C ARG A 37 3.12 -4.48 21.18
N ARG A 38 2.67 -5.11 22.27
CA ARG A 38 2.65 -4.51 23.62
C ARG A 38 3.15 -5.51 24.68
N PRO A 39 3.94 -5.06 25.69
CA PRO A 39 4.58 -3.74 25.75
C PRO A 39 5.58 -3.52 24.61
N LEU A 40 5.91 -2.27 24.31
CA LEU A 40 6.98 -1.96 23.35
C LEU A 40 8.31 -2.42 23.94
N THR A 41 9.21 -2.94 23.10
CA THR A 41 10.57 -3.28 23.53
C THR A 41 11.46 -2.04 23.52
N ASP A 42 12.58 -2.09 24.25
CA ASP A 42 13.55 -0.99 24.26
C ASP A 42 14.07 -0.68 22.84
N GLU A 43 14.33 -1.70 22.01
CA GLU A 43 14.69 -1.54 20.59
C GLU A 43 13.64 -0.74 19.80
N MET A 44 12.35 -0.98 20.06
CA MET A 44 11.26 -0.26 19.37
C MET A 44 11.11 1.19 19.87
N ILE A 45 11.34 1.42 21.16
CA ILE A 45 11.33 2.75 21.76
C ILE A 45 12.50 3.56 21.20
N GLU A 46 13.70 2.98 21.16
CA GLU A 46 14.90 3.60 20.60
C GLU A 46 14.74 3.87 19.09
N TYR A 47 14.17 2.92 18.34
CA TYR A 47 13.81 3.15 16.92
C TYR A 47 12.99 4.43 16.77
N ALA A 48 11.91 4.56 17.55
CA ALA A 48 10.95 5.66 17.45
C ALA A 48 11.55 6.99 17.93
N SER A 49 12.30 6.99 19.04
CA SER A 49 12.96 8.20 19.54
C SER A 49 13.98 8.73 18.53
N ASN A 50 14.74 7.83 17.91
CA ASN A 50 15.76 8.20 16.93
C ASN A 50 15.17 8.83 15.65
N ASP A 51 13.92 8.53 15.27
CA ASP A 51 13.24 9.24 14.17
C ASP A 51 13.04 10.73 14.49
N VAL A 52 12.71 11.06 15.74
CA VAL A 52 12.44 12.44 16.17
C VAL A 52 13.73 13.19 16.43
N THR A 53 14.68 12.57 17.15
CA THR A 53 15.98 13.20 17.48
C THR A 53 16.83 13.46 16.24
N ALA A 54 16.69 12.66 15.18
CA ALA A 54 17.37 12.92 13.91
C ALA A 54 16.78 14.11 13.14
N LEU A 55 15.48 14.39 13.33
CA LEU A 55 14.77 15.47 12.63
C LEU A 55 14.91 16.82 13.36
N ILE A 56 14.89 16.80 14.69
CA ILE A 56 14.84 18.01 15.52
C ILE A 56 16.06 18.05 16.46
N PRO A 57 16.76 19.21 16.56
CA PRO A 57 16.42 20.48 15.94
C PRO A 57 17.01 20.66 14.52
N THR A 58 18.11 20.00 14.20
CA THR A 58 19.00 20.40 13.10
C THR A 58 18.34 20.41 11.72
N VAL A 59 17.76 19.27 11.30
CA VAL A 59 17.15 19.14 9.97
C VAL A 59 16.00 20.12 9.82
N TYR A 60 15.12 20.22 10.83
CA TYR A 60 14.00 21.15 10.82
C TYR A 60 14.44 22.62 10.64
N HIS A 61 15.42 23.09 11.42
CA HIS A 61 15.87 24.48 11.32
C HIS A 61 16.55 24.78 9.98
N ASN A 62 17.32 23.83 9.44
CA ASN A 62 17.96 23.98 8.14
C ASN A 62 16.94 24.04 7.01
N GLN A 63 15.92 23.17 7.03
CA GLN A 63 14.82 23.22 6.07
C GLN A 63 14.04 24.54 6.17
N LYS A 64 13.70 24.97 7.40
CA LYS A 64 13.00 26.23 7.64
C LYS A 64 13.76 27.42 7.07
N ARG A 65 15.08 27.51 7.34
CA ARG A 65 15.94 28.58 6.81
C ARG A 65 15.89 28.63 5.28
N ILE A 66 15.99 27.49 4.61
CA ILE A 66 15.94 27.42 3.13
C ILE A 66 14.58 27.87 2.60
N LEU A 67 13.48 27.47 3.26
CA LEU A 67 12.14 27.91 2.88
C LEU A 67 11.96 29.43 3.05
N GLU A 68 12.52 30.00 4.10
CA GLU A 68 12.53 31.45 4.35
C GLU A 68 13.35 32.19 3.29
N GLU A 69 14.59 31.75 3.04
CA GLU A 69 15.49 32.34 2.04
C GLU A 69 14.91 32.34 0.63
N ARG A 70 14.10 31.32 0.29
CA ARG A 70 13.46 31.19 -1.02
C ARG A 70 12.05 31.77 -1.07
N ASN A 71 11.56 32.39 0.00
CA ASN A 71 10.18 32.91 0.12
C ASN A 71 9.10 31.84 -0.13
N LEU A 72 9.38 30.58 0.20
CA LEU A 72 8.47 29.44 -0.02
C LEU A 72 7.58 29.14 1.20
N ILE A 73 7.70 29.89 2.29
CA ILE A 73 6.92 29.67 3.52
C ILE A 73 5.40 29.68 3.30
N PRO A 74 4.79 30.63 2.54
CA PRO A 74 3.36 30.61 2.30
C PRO A 74 2.90 29.33 1.59
N GLU A 75 3.62 28.94 0.53
CA GLU A 75 3.31 27.73 -0.23
C GLU A 75 3.47 26.47 0.62
N PHE A 76 4.55 26.40 1.41
CA PHE A 76 4.78 25.29 2.34
C PHE A 76 3.62 25.14 3.34
N LYS A 77 3.12 26.25 3.92
CA LYS A 77 1.98 26.22 4.83
C LYS A 77 0.72 25.67 4.16
N THR A 78 0.39 26.14 2.95
CA THR A 78 -0.74 25.61 2.18
C THR A 78 -0.58 24.11 1.93
N ARG A 79 0.62 23.64 1.58
CA ARG A 79 0.89 22.20 1.38
C ARG A 79 0.72 21.39 2.67
N VAL A 80 1.13 21.93 3.81
CA VAL A 80 0.94 21.28 5.12
C VAL A 80 -0.55 21.23 5.50
N GLU A 81 -1.30 22.31 5.28
CA GLU A 81 -2.74 22.35 5.50
C GLU A 81 -3.48 21.36 4.60
N ASP A 82 -3.11 21.26 3.33
CA ASP A 82 -3.63 20.25 2.40
C ASP A 82 -3.39 18.83 2.94
N GLU A 83 -2.21 18.54 3.49
CA GLU A 83 -1.87 17.24 4.05
C GLU A 83 -2.69 16.90 5.30
N ILE A 84 -2.83 17.86 6.22
CA ILE A 84 -3.62 17.72 7.45
C ILE A 84 -5.08 17.43 7.10
N ASN A 85 -5.63 18.14 6.12
CA ASN A 85 -7.03 18.06 5.74
C ASN A 85 -7.32 16.95 4.71
N TYR A 86 -6.30 16.26 4.19
CA TYR A 86 -6.44 15.30 3.09
C TYR A 86 -7.47 14.19 3.35
N TYR A 87 -7.54 13.70 4.59
CA TYR A 87 -8.49 12.65 4.99
C TYR A 87 -9.77 13.18 5.64
N ILE A 88 -9.87 14.51 5.82
CA ILE A 88 -10.97 15.17 6.52
C ILE A 88 -11.91 15.83 5.50
N ASP A 89 -11.34 16.50 4.50
CA ASP A 89 -12.06 17.26 3.49
C ASP A 89 -11.83 16.66 2.09
N GLU A 90 -12.92 16.13 1.51
CA GLU A 90 -12.92 15.55 0.17
C GLU A 90 -12.51 16.57 -0.90
N ALA A 91 -12.88 17.85 -0.75
CA ALA A 91 -12.51 18.89 -1.70
C ALA A 91 -10.99 19.13 -1.70
N THR A 92 -10.37 19.13 -0.52
CA THR A 92 -8.91 19.20 -0.36
C THR A 92 -8.21 17.97 -0.93
N SER A 93 -8.75 16.77 -0.68
CA SER A 93 -8.23 15.53 -1.26
C SER A 93 -8.24 15.57 -2.79
N GLN A 94 -9.36 16.00 -3.38
CA GLN A 94 -9.53 16.09 -4.82
C GLN A 94 -8.62 17.16 -5.44
N ARG A 95 -8.50 18.34 -4.82
CA ARG A 95 -7.60 19.40 -5.26
C ARG A 95 -6.13 18.97 -5.25
N LYS A 96 -5.68 18.30 -4.19
CA LYS A 96 -4.32 17.75 -4.13
C LYS A 96 -4.09 16.72 -5.23
N LYS A 97 -5.06 15.83 -5.46
CA LYS A 97 -5.00 14.82 -6.53
C LYS A 97 -4.89 15.47 -7.91
N THR A 98 -5.78 16.40 -8.23
CA THR A 98 -5.76 17.15 -9.50
C THR A 98 -4.42 17.83 -9.72
N ARG A 99 -3.86 18.51 -8.71
CA ARG A 99 -2.54 19.14 -8.80
C ARG A 99 -1.42 18.12 -9.10
N VAL A 100 -1.42 16.96 -8.46
CA VAL A 100 -0.42 15.91 -8.72
C VAL A 100 -0.58 15.37 -10.14
N ASP A 101 -1.82 15.13 -10.58
CA ASP A 101 -2.11 14.64 -11.93
C ASP A 101 -1.62 15.66 -12.98
N GLU A 102 -1.88 16.96 -12.80
CA GLU A 102 -1.40 18.05 -13.68
C GLU A 102 0.13 18.11 -13.75
N ILE A 103 0.83 17.96 -12.63
CA ILE A 103 2.30 17.94 -12.59
C ILE A 103 2.83 16.73 -13.36
N VAL A 104 2.25 15.55 -13.14
CA VAL A 104 2.62 14.33 -13.85
C VAL A 104 2.41 14.49 -15.35
N GLU A 105 1.26 15.02 -15.79
CA GLU A 105 0.97 15.26 -17.20
C GLU A 105 1.96 16.24 -17.84
N SER A 106 2.32 17.31 -17.14
CA SER A 106 3.34 18.27 -17.60
C SER A 106 4.69 17.60 -17.80
N ILE A 107 5.15 16.82 -16.83
CA ILE A 107 6.44 16.09 -16.90
C ILE A 107 6.43 15.11 -18.08
N LEU A 108 5.36 14.33 -18.24
CA LEU A 108 5.25 13.35 -19.34
C LEU A 108 5.29 14.04 -20.72
N THR A 109 4.64 15.21 -20.84
CA THR A 109 4.67 16.02 -22.06
C THR A 109 6.08 16.52 -22.36
N ASP A 110 6.83 16.94 -21.34
CA ASP A 110 8.20 17.41 -21.52
C ASP A 110 9.16 16.26 -21.83
N MET A 111 8.95 15.09 -21.24
CA MET A 111 9.68 13.86 -21.58
C MET A 111 9.53 13.50 -23.07
N GLU A 112 8.33 13.62 -23.63
CA GLU A 112 8.09 13.34 -25.06
C GLU A 112 8.85 14.28 -25.99
N LYS A 113 9.07 15.53 -25.58
CA LYS A 113 9.86 16.50 -26.34
C LYS A 113 11.36 16.28 -26.15
N LYS A 114 11.77 15.90 -24.93
CA LYS A 114 13.16 15.76 -24.51
C LYS A 114 13.81 14.49 -25.08
N TYR A 115 13.08 13.38 -25.11
CA TYR A 115 13.64 12.05 -25.41
C TYR A 115 13.28 11.54 -26.81
N GLY A 116 14.22 10.84 -27.43
CA GLY A 116 13.98 10.14 -28.70
C GLY A 116 13.18 8.85 -28.50
N LYS A 117 12.55 8.35 -29.57
CA LYS A 117 11.72 7.12 -29.56
C LYS A 117 12.45 5.86 -29.08
N ASP A 118 13.77 5.83 -29.26
CA ASP A 118 14.61 4.69 -28.90
C ASP A 118 15.04 4.69 -27.43
N THR A 119 14.82 5.79 -26.70
CA THR A 119 15.13 5.92 -25.26
C THR A 119 14.46 4.80 -24.48
N ARG A 120 15.22 4.15 -23.59
CA ARG A 120 14.70 3.13 -22.67
C ARG A 120 14.51 3.75 -21.30
N PHE A 121 13.63 3.15 -20.50
CA PHE A 121 13.35 3.62 -19.14
C PHE A 121 14.61 3.65 -18.26
N GLN A 122 15.53 2.71 -18.46
CA GLN A 122 16.80 2.64 -17.72
C GLN A 122 17.76 3.79 -18.05
N ASP A 123 17.56 4.47 -19.17
CA ASP A 123 18.41 5.58 -19.61
C ASP A 123 17.92 6.92 -18.97
N ILE A 124 16.77 6.92 -18.30
CA ILE A 124 16.21 8.07 -17.57
C ILE A 124 16.85 8.14 -16.19
N THR A 125 17.42 9.29 -15.85
CA THR A 125 18.12 9.52 -14.57
C THR A 125 17.46 10.59 -13.71
N ASP A 126 16.53 11.36 -14.27
CA ASP A 126 15.81 12.41 -13.57
C ASP A 126 14.77 11.80 -12.60
N GLU A 127 14.84 12.18 -11.33
CA GLU A 127 14.01 11.59 -10.28
C GLU A 127 12.53 11.98 -10.43
N ASP A 128 12.24 13.19 -10.92
CA ASP A 128 10.87 13.66 -11.13
C ASP A 128 10.22 12.93 -12.31
N GLU A 129 10.97 12.71 -13.39
CA GLU A 129 10.52 11.88 -14.53
C GLU A 129 10.25 10.43 -14.12
N ILE A 130 11.17 9.82 -13.35
CA ILE A 130 10.99 8.46 -12.81
C ILE A 130 9.76 8.40 -11.89
N ASN A 131 9.60 9.38 -11.00
CA ASN A 131 8.48 9.45 -10.09
C ASN A 131 7.15 9.68 -10.82
N ALA A 132 7.12 10.51 -11.86
CA ALA A 132 5.95 10.68 -12.71
C ALA A 132 5.55 9.35 -13.35
N MET A 133 6.52 8.60 -13.87
CA MET A 133 6.27 7.25 -14.40
C MET A 133 5.73 6.31 -13.33
N HIS A 134 6.19 6.36 -12.07
CA HIS A 134 5.64 5.55 -10.99
C HIS A 134 4.18 5.91 -10.64
N HIS A 135 3.81 7.19 -10.67
CA HIS A 135 2.46 7.67 -10.38
C HIS A 135 1.47 7.38 -11.51
N LEU A 136 1.97 7.38 -12.76
CA LEU A 136 1.17 7.13 -13.94
C LEU A 136 0.51 5.74 -13.88
N ARG A 137 -0.83 5.70 -13.91
CA ARG A 137 -1.60 4.46 -14.02
C ARG A 137 -1.48 3.93 -15.44
N TYR A 138 -1.23 2.64 -15.61
CA TYR A 138 -1.22 2.01 -16.94
C TYR A 138 -2.61 2.08 -17.60
N ASP A 139 -2.70 2.84 -18.68
CA ASP A 139 -3.88 3.02 -19.51
C ASP A 139 -3.44 3.14 -20.98
N PRO A 140 -3.47 2.03 -21.74
CA PRO A 140 -2.94 2.01 -23.09
C PRO A 140 -3.80 2.79 -24.10
N GLU A 141 -5.01 3.22 -23.72
CA GLU A 141 -5.91 3.97 -24.60
C GLU A 141 -5.60 5.47 -24.58
N VAL A 142 -5.12 5.98 -23.44
CA VAL A 142 -4.81 7.40 -23.24
C VAL A 142 -3.32 7.70 -23.44
N MET A 143 -2.45 6.70 -23.26
CA MET A 143 -1.00 6.89 -23.39
C MET A 143 -0.53 7.03 -24.82
N SER A 144 0.42 7.95 -25.05
CA SER A 144 1.19 7.97 -26.29
C SER A 144 2.02 6.68 -26.45
N PRO A 145 2.43 6.33 -27.68
CA PRO A 145 3.28 5.17 -27.91
C PRO A 145 4.61 5.20 -27.13
N PHE A 146 5.19 6.40 -26.96
CA PHE A 146 6.45 6.57 -26.23
C PHE A 146 6.26 6.34 -24.73
N ILE A 147 5.29 7.00 -24.11
CA ILE A 147 5.01 6.84 -22.67
C ILE A 147 4.56 5.41 -22.36
N LYS A 148 3.74 4.81 -23.22
CA LYS A 148 3.34 3.40 -23.09
C LYS A 148 4.56 2.46 -23.09
N LYS A 149 5.52 2.66 -24.00
CA LYS A 149 6.77 1.88 -24.05
C LYS A 149 7.54 2.02 -22.73
N LEU A 150 7.80 3.24 -22.28
CA LEU A 150 8.55 3.49 -21.04
C LEU A 150 7.83 2.91 -19.81
N LYS A 151 6.51 3.07 -19.73
CA LYS A 151 5.71 2.55 -18.62
C LYS A 151 5.75 1.03 -18.57
N THR A 152 5.71 0.40 -19.75
CA THR A 152 5.85 -1.05 -19.89
C THR A 152 7.21 -1.53 -19.41
N GLU A 153 8.29 -0.83 -19.77
CA GLU A 153 9.64 -1.14 -19.33
C GLU A 153 9.80 -0.97 -17.80
N GLU A 154 9.26 0.11 -17.22
CA GLU A 154 9.21 0.33 -15.76
C GLU A 154 8.54 -0.83 -15.03
N ILE A 155 7.33 -1.22 -15.48
CA ILE A 155 6.59 -2.34 -14.90
C ILE A 155 7.41 -3.63 -14.97
N LYS A 156 8.04 -3.92 -16.11
CA LYS A 156 8.87 -5.12 -16.28
C LYS A 156 10.11 -5.10 -15.37
N ALA A 157 10.76 -3.94 -15.23
CA ALA A 157 11.90 -3.76 -14.32
C ALA A 157 11.48 -4.00 -12.86
N ARG A 158 10.36 -3.41 -12.43
CA ARG A 158 9.82 -3.59 -11.07
C ARG A 158 9.42 -5.04 -10.77
N LEU A 159 8.78 -5.72 -11.74
CA LEU A 159 8.46 -7.15 -11.61
C LEU A 159 9.73 -8.01 -11.58
N LYS A 160 10.79 -7.63 -12.28
CA LYS A 160 12.09 -8.32 -12.23
C LYS A 160 12.75 -8.12 -10.87
N GLU A 161 12.83 -6.90 -10.37
CA GLU A 161 13.42 -6.61 -9.06
C GLU A 161 12.75 -7.43 -7.95
N LEU A 162 11.41 -7.45 -7.92
CA LEU A 162 10.67 -8.25 -6.93
C LEU A 162 10.93 -9.76 -7.10
N SER A 163 11.01 -10.24 -8.33
CA SER A 163 11.34 -11.65 -8.61
C SER A 163 12.73 -12.03 -8.12
N ASP A 164 13.72 -11.15 -8.33
CA ASP A 164 15.10 -11.36 -7.91
C ASP A 164 15.21 -11.33 -6.37
N GLN A 165 14.50 -10.40 -5.72
CA GLN A 165 14.39 -10.34 -4.25
C GLN A 165 13.78 -11.63 -3.69
N LEU A 166 12.66 -12.10 -4.25
CA LEU A 166 12.04 -13.36 -3.82
C LEU A 166 12.93 -14.58 -4.04
N SER A 167 13.71 -14.59 -5.13
CA SER A 167 14.65 -15.68 -5.41
C SER A 167 15.81 -15.70 -4.43
N THR A 168 16.23 -14.54 -3.94
CA THR A 168 17.35 -14.40 -3.00
C THR A 168 16.91 -14.63 -1.55
N GLU A 169 15.77 -14.07 -1.15
CA GLU A 169 15.30 -14.08 0.25
C GLU A 169 14.41 -15.31 0.55
N GLY A 170 13.75 -15.87 -0.46
CA GLY A 170 12.88 -17.04 -0.33
C GLY A 170 11.82 -16.87 0.76
N ASN A 171 11.72 -17.85 1.66
CA ASN A 171 10.78 -17.81 2.79
C ASN A 171 11.11 -16.74 3.83
N ASN A 172 12.30 -16.14 3.80
CA ASN A 172 12.67 -15.06 4.71
C ASN A 172 12.30 -13.67 4.17
N PHE A 173 11.66 -13.61 3.00
CA PHE A 173 11.26 -12.35 2.39
C PHE A 173 10.47 -11.47 3.37
N VAL A 174 10.88 -10.21 3.48
CA VAL A 174 10.15 -9.20 4.28
C VAL A 174 9.77 -8.00 3.40
N PRO A 175 8.49 -7.61 3.40
CA PRO A 175 8.03 -6.48 2.60
C PRO A 175 8.70 -5.16 2.94
N LYS A 176 9.30 -4.54 1.93
CA LYS A 176 9.81 -3.17 2.02
C LYS A 176 8.68 -2.13 1.93
N ALA A 177 7.63 -2.44 1.18
CA ALA A 177 6.48 -1.57 0.95
C ALA A 177 5.27 -1.97 1.81
N LYS A 178 4.38 -1.00 2.08
CA LYS A 178 3.14 -1.21 2.85
C LYS A 178 2.14 -2.13 2.14
N SER A 179 2.22 -2.29 0.83
CA SER A 179 1.36 -3.17 0.03
C SER A 179 1.99 -3.50 -1.33
N TYR A 180 1.65 -4.68 -1.86
CA TYR A 180 1.93 -5.09 -3.25
C TYR A 180 0.69 -4.96 -4.14
N GLY A 181 -0.25 -4.06 -3.81
CA GLY A 181 -1.49 -3.84 -4.57
C GLY A 181 -1.28 -3.57 -6.07
N PHE A 182 -0.11 -3.05 -6.46
CA PHE A 182 0.28 -2.88 -7.86
C PHE A 182 0.28 -4.20 -8.65
N LEU A 183 0.61 -5.34 -8.02
CA LEU A 183 0.59 -6.65 -8.68
C LEU A 183 -0.83 -7.02 -9.12
N ARG A 184 -1.86 -6.62 -8.36
CA ARG A 184 -3.25 -6.83 -8.77
C ARG A 184 -3.59 -5.97 -9.98
N ALA A 185 -3.17 -4.70 -9.98
CA ALA A 185 -3.38 -3.82 -11.13
C ALA A 185 -2.72 -4.39 -12.39
N TYR A 186 -1.49 -4.92 -12.29
CA TYR A 186 -0.76 -5.49 -13.41
C TYR A 186 -1.36 -6.80 -13.96
N GLN A 187 -2.18 -7.52 -13.18
CA GLN A 187 -2.91 -8.69 -13.67
C GLN A 187 -4.02 -8.35 -14.67
N TYR A 188 -4.44 -7.08 -14.76
CA TYR A 188 -5.45 -6.62 -15.72
C TYR A 188 -4.83 -5.90 -16.93
N ILE A 189 -3.51 -5.83 -17.02
CA ILE A 189 -2.82 -5.30 -18.19
C ILE A 189 -2.92 -6.31 -19.35
N SER A 190 -3.08 -5.79 -20.57
CA SER A 190 -3.25 -6.59 -21.79
C SER A 190 -2.01 -7.41 -22.18
N GLU A 191 -0.82 -6.99 -21.74
CA GLU A 191 0.43 -7.69 -21.98
C GLU A 191 0.53 -8.99 -21.16
N ARG A 192 0.52 -10.12 -21.86
CA ARG A 192 0.39 -11.46 -21.25
C ARG A 192 1.59 -11.83 -20.38
N ASP A 193 2.79 -11.37 -20.72
CA ASP A 193 4.01 -11.59 -19.95
C ASP A 193 3.94 -10.86 -18.60
N ILE A 194 3.54 -9.59 -18.59
CA ILE A 194 3.29 -8.79 -17.38
C ILE A 194 2.22 -9.47 -16.51
N GLN A 195 1.06 -9.76 -17.10
CA GLN A 195 -0.05 -10.39 -16.38
C GLN A 195 0.37 -11.72 -15.73
N THR A 196 1.04 -12.59 -16.49
CA THR A 196 1.46 -13.91 -16.00
C THR A 196 2.50 -13.78 -14.89
N LYS A 197 3.48 -12.89 -15.06
CA LYS A 197 4.53 -12.67 -14.06
C LYS A 197 3.97 -12.05 -12.79
N ALA A 198 3.11 -11.05 -12.89
CA ALA A 198 2.44 -10.43 -11.74
C ALA A 198 1.59 -11.44 -10.95
N LYS A 199 0.85 -12.31 -11.64
CA LYS A 199 0.06 -13.39 -11.00
C LYS A 199 0.96 -14.37 -10.25
N ARG A 200 2.05 -14.83 -10.87
CA ARG A 200 3.01 -15.75 -10.23
C ARG A 200 3.65 -15.14 -9.00
N LEU A 201 4.08 -13.88 -9.09
CA LEU A 201 4.69 -13.18 -7.95
C LEU A 201 3.70 -12.95 -6.81
N GLN A 202 2.45 -12.60 -7.12
CA GLN A 202 1.40 -12.49 -6.10
C GLN A 202 1.18 -13.84 -5.39
N GLN A 203 1.09 -14.94 -6.14
CA GLN A 203 0.93 -16.28 -5.58
C GLN A 203 2.11 -16.70 -4.70
N ALA A 204 3.34 -16.38 -5.11
CA ALA A 204 4.54 -16.65 -4.33
C ALA A 204 4.53 -15.86 -3.01
N LEU A 205 4.22 -14.56 -3.06
CA LEU A 205 4.08 -13.72 -1.87
C LEU A 205 2.98 -14.23 -0.93
N ASP A 206 1.80 -14.53 -1.46
CA ASP A 206 0.68 -15.07 -0.69
C ASP A 206 1.10 -16.38 0.01
N THR A 207 1.84 -17.25 -0.68
CA THR A 207 2.35 -18.51 -0.12
C THR A 207 3.30 -18.26 1.05
N ILE A 208 4.25 -17.34 0.90
CA ILE A 208 5.21 -16.98 1.95
C ILE A 208 4.48 -16.40 3.16
N PHE A 209 3.64 -15.40 2.96
CA PHE A 209 2.93 -14.74 4.06
C PHE A 209 1.98 -15.69 4.77
N LEU A 210 1.21 -16.51 4.04
CA LEU A 210 0.34 -17.50 4.67
C LEU A 210 1.13 -18.57 5.43
N ALA A 211 2.35 -18.91 5.01
CA ALA A 211 3.21 -19.82 5.76
C ALA A 211 3.69 -19.17 7.07
N ASP A 212 4.16 -17.92 7.02
CA ASP A 212 4.58 -17.17 8.21
C ASP A 212 3.45 -17.04 9.23
N MET A 213 2.25 -16.69 8.75
CA MET A 213 1.07 -16.48 9.59
C MET A 213 0.69 -17.72 10.41
N LYS A 214 0.95 -18.94 9.92
CA LYS A 214 0.65 -20.18 10.64
C LYS A 214 1.48 -20.33 11.91
N ASN A 215 2.70 -19.80 11.91
CA ASN A 215 3.64 -19.92 13.02
C ASN A 215 3.59 -18.69 13.94
N LYS A 216 3.30 -17.53 13.35
CA LYS A 216 3.28 -16.23 14.02
C LYS A 216 2.05 -16.03 14.90
N TYR A 217 0.90 -16.55 14.47
CA TYR A 217 -0.39 -16.19 15.08
C TYR A 217 -1.14 -17.38 15.65
N SER A 218 -2.12 -17.07 16.47
CA SER A 218 -3.08 -18.00 17.05
C SER A 218 -4.50 -17.71 16.55
N SER A 219 -5.42 -18.66 16.78
CA SER A 219 -6.84 -18.48 16.45
C SER A 219 -7.52 -17.31 17.20
N THR A 220 -6.94 -16.89 18.32
CA THR A 220 -7.40 -15.77 19.17
C THR A 220 -6.73 -14.44 18.84
N THR A 221 -5.75 -14.44 17.93
CA THR A 221 -5.07 -13.21 17.50
C THR A 221 -6.08 -12.28 16.83
N LYS A 222 -6.06 -10.99 17.22
CA LYS A 222 -6.94 -9.97 16.66
C LYS A 222 -6.44 -9.52 15.30
N ILE A 223 -7.35 -9.40 14.33
CA ILE A 223 -7.01 -8.91 12.98
C ILE A 223 -6.33 -7.53 12.97
N SER A 224 -6.47 -6.71 14.03
CA SER A 224 -5.82 -5.40 14.15
C SER A 224 -4.30 -5.47 14.20
N VAL A 225 -3.73 -6.53 14.78
CA VAL A 225 -2.27 -6.68 14.94
C VAL A 225 -1.58 -7.35 13.74
N ILE A 226 -2.38 -7.87 12.80
CA ILE A 226 -1.88 -8.47 11.57
C ILE A 226 -1.41 -7.36 10.62
N SER A 227 -0.27 -7.55 9.96
CA SER A 227 0.23 -6.56 9.00
C SER A 227 -0.68 -6.40 7.77
N PRO A 228 -0.60 -5.27 7.03
CA PRO A 228 -1.37 -5.06 5.80
C PRO A 228 -1.17 -6.12 4.72
N TYR A 229 0.06 -6.60 4.51
CA TYR A 229 0.38 -7.57 3.45
C TYR A 229 -0.09 -8.99 3.79
N GLU A 230 -0.04 -9.38 5.06
CA GLU A 230 -0.65 -10.64 5.54
C GLU A 230 -2.19 -10.59 5.42
N LYS A 231 -2.80 -9.45 5.76
CA LYS A 231 -4.23 -9.20 5.51
C LYS A 231 -4.59 -9.32 4.03
N ASP A 232 -3.72 -8.85 3.13
CA ASP A 232 -3.88 -9.03 1.69
C ASP A 232 -3.75 -10.49 1.26
N ALA A 233 -2.80 -11.24 1.83
CA ALA A 233 -2.58 -12.65 1.57
C ALA A 233 -3.77 -13.53 2.01
N LEU A 234 -4.44 -13.18 3.11
CA LEU A 234 -5.69 -13.84 3.52
C LEU A 234 -6.75 -13.81 2.41
N ARG A 235 -6.77 -12.77 1.57
CA ARG A 235 -7.71 -12.67 0.43
C ARG A 235 -7.41 -13.67 -0.69
N SER A 236 -6.31 -14.42 -0.64
CA SER A 236 -6.04 -15.52 -1.57
C SER A 236 -6.74 -16.83 -1.16
N ILE A 237 -7.10 -16.95 0.12
CA ILE A 237 -7.78 -18.14 0.67
C ILE A 237 -9.20 -18.23 0.12
N ARG A 238 -9.67 -19.44 -0.19
CA ARG A 238 -11.03 -19.72 -0.68
C ARG A 238 -11.68 -20.81 0.20
N PRO A 239 -12.15 -20.49 1.41
CA PRO A 239 -12.82 -21.48 2.25
C PRO A 239 -14.11 -21.96 1.60
N ARG A 240 -14.34 -23.27 1.70
CA ARG A 240 -15.59 -23.91 1.26
C ARG A 240 -16.69 -23.79 2.30
N SER A 241 -16.32 -23.67 3.58
CA SER A 241 -17.24 -23.51 4.71
C SER A 241 -16.58 -22.84 5.90
N GLN A 242 -17.38 -22.49 6.92
CA GLN A 242 -16.90 -21.93 8.18
C GLN A 242 -15.87 -22.82 8.89
N ARG A 243 -15.95 -24.15 8.68
CA ARG A 243 -15.11 -25.15 9.33
C ARG A 243 -14.34 -25.99 8.30
N ASP A 244 -13.87 -25.34 7.23
CA ASP A 244 -13.11 -25.99 6.18
C ASP A 244 -11.80 -26.59 6.72
N SER A 245 -11.77 -27.92 6.85
CA SER A 245 -10.63 -28.66 7.39
C SER A 245 -9.41 -28.69 6.47
N THR A 246 -9.57 -28.29 5.20
CA THR A 246 -8.45 -28.18 4.25
C THR A 246 -7.58 -26.95 4.48
N ILE A 247 -8.09 -25.98 5.25
CA ILE A 247 -7.40 -24.73 5.58
C ILE A 247 -6.92 -24.79 7.03
N ASN A 248 -5.70 -24.32 7.27
CA ASN A 248 -5.18 -24.22 8.63
C ASN A 248 -6.14 -23.41 9.54
N PRO A 249 -6.50 -23.91 10.74
CA PRO A 249 -7.50 -23.27 11.60
C PRO A 249 -7.18 -21.82 12.00
N VAL A 250 -5.89 -21.48 12.18
CA VAL A 250 -5.44 -20.11 12.47
C VAL A 250 -5.77 -19.20 11.29
N LEU A 251 -5.35 -19.60 10.08
CA LEU A 251 -5.61 -18.83 8.87
C LEU A 251 -7.11 -18.68 8.59
N LEU A 252 -7.89 -19.74 8.81
CA LEU A 252 -9.34 -19.70 8.63
C LEU A 252 -10.01 -18.74 9.63
N SER A 253 -9.59 -18.76 10.90
CA SER A 253 -10.07 -17.81 11.91
C SER A 253 -9.77 -16.36 11.51
N LEU A 254 -8.51 -16.07 11.14
CA LEU A 254 -8.07 -14.74 10.73
C LEU A 254 -8.75 -14.26 9.45
N TYR A 255 -8.96 -15.16 8.48
CA TYR A 255 -9.74 -14.88 7.28
C TYR A 255 -11.15 -14.39 7.63
N TRP A 256 -11.87 -15.12 8.49
CA TRP A 256 -13.21 -14.71 8.88
C TRP A 256 -13.23 -13.39 9.65
N GLN A 257 -12.26 -13.15 10.54
CA GLN A 257 -12.13 -11.84 11.20
C GLN A 257 -11.89 -10.71 10.19
N LYS A 258 -11.11 -10.97 9.14
CA LYS A 258 -10.86 -10.00 8.07
C LYS A 258 -12.11 -9.68 7.27
N ILE A 259 -12.87 -10.70 6.88
CA ILE A 259 -14.15 -10.54 6.17
C ILE A 259 -15.14 -9.75 7.03
N GLU A 260 -15.23 -10.07 8.32
CA GLU A 260 -16.09 -9.34 9.25
C GLU A 260 -15.72 -7.86 9.32
N LYS A 261 -14.43 -7.54 9.45
CA LYS A 261 -13.94 -6.16 9.49
C LYS A 261 -14.20 -5.41 8.17
N ASP A 262 -14.11 -6.09 7.02
CA ASP A 262 -14.43 -5.49 5.73
C ASP A 262 -15.92 -5.15 5.64
N ILE A 263 -16.81 -6.00 6.16
CA ILE A 263 -18.25 -5.70 6.22
C ILE A 263 -18.53 -4.54 7.16
N ASP A 264 -17.88 -4.51 8.33
CA ASP A 264 -18.06 -3.42 9.29
C ASP A 264 -17.67 -2.06 8.67
N PHE A 265 -16.59 -2.02 7.90
CA PHE A 265 -16.21 -0.83 7.14
C PHE A 265 -17.29 -0.42 6.12
N GLU A 266 -17.89 -1.36 5.38
CA GLU A 266 -18.99 -1.01 4.45
C GLU A 266 -20.24 -0.48 5.16
N ILE A 267 -20.58 -1.03 6.31
CA ILE A 267 -21.69 -0.55 7.12
C ILE A 267 -21.43 0.91 7.54
N GLU A 268 -20.21 1.21 8.00
CA GLU A 268 -19.80 2.56 8.36
C GLU A 268 -19.84 3.51 7.16
N GLN A 269 -19.36 3.09 5.99
CA GLN A 269 -19.43 3.91 4.77
C GLN A 269 -20.86 4.25 4.39
N LEU A 270 -21.78 3.28 4.43
CA LEU A 270 -23.21 3.53 4.17
C LEU A 270 -23.81 4.49 5.21
N GLN A 271 -23.42 4.40 6.48
CA GLN A 271 -23.90 5.31 7.53
C GLN A 271 -23.43 6.74 7.31
N ILE A 272 -22.17 6.93 6.88
CA ILE A 272 -21.57 8.24 6.63
C ILE A 272 -22.17 8.88 5.36
N THR A 273 -22.26 8.11 4.28
CA THR A 273 -22.65 8.64 2.95
C THR A 273 -24.16 8.58 2.69
N GLY A 274 -24.90 7.76 3.43
CA GLY A 274 -26.35 7.63 3.34
C GLY A 274 -26.80 7.30 1.92
N ARG A 275 -27.79 8.06 1.41
CA ARG A 275 -28.34 7.89 0.05
C ARG A 275 -27.36 8.16 -1.08
N LYS A 276 -26.20 8.76 -0.80
CA LYS A 276 -25.13 8.98 -1.81
C LYS A 276 -24.21 7.76 -1.94
N TYR A 277 -24.34 6.77 -1.06
CA TYR A 277 -23.55 5.55 -1.16
C TYR A 277 -23.95 4.77 -2.41
N ASN A 278 -23.03 4.62 -3.36
CA ASN A 278 -23.23 3.77 -4.54
C ASN A 278 -22.35 2.54 -4.42
N MET A 279 -22.96 1.37 -4.16
CA MET A 279 -22.23 0.13 -4.01
C MET A 279 -21.88 -0.48 -5.37
N PRO A 280 -20.60 -0.72 -5.68
CA PRO A 280 -20.22 -1.39 -6.93
C PRO A 280 -20.82 -2.80 -7.00
N GLN A 281 -21.26 -3.23 -8.19
CA GLN A 281 -21.92 -4.52 -8.41
C GLN A 281 -21.11 -5.72 -7.87
N GLY A 282 -19.78 -5.72 -8.06
CA GLY A 282 -18.92 -6.78 -7.55
C GLY A 282 -18.95 -6.88 -6.02
N LYS A 283 -19.12 -5.76 -5.34
CA LYS A 283 -19.20 -5.67 -3.89
C LYS A 283 -20.55 -6.13 -3.36
N TYR A 284 -21.62 -5.77 -4.06
CA TYR A 284 -22.96 -6.30 -3.79
C TYR A 284 -22.98 -7.83 -3.88
N LYS A 285 -22.43 -8.40 -4.96
CA LYS A 285 -22.28 -9.86 -5.11
C LYS A 285 -21.44 -10.49 -3.99
N TRP A 286 -20.37 -9.82 -3.55
CA TRP A 286 -19.56 -10.29 -2.43
C TRP A 286 -20.35 -10.30 -1.11
N LEU A 287 -21.18 -9.29 -0.84
CA LEU A 287 -22.06 -9.28 0.34
C LEU A 287 -23.11 -10.39 0.28
N GLN A 288 -23.73 -10.61 -0.90
CA GLN A 288 -24.68 -11.71 -1.10
C GLN A 288 -24.05 -13.08 -0.79
N TYR A 289 -22.81 -13.32 -1.23
CA TYR A 289 -22.08 -14.54 -0.88
C TYR A 289 -21.91 -14.68 0.65
N ASN A 290 -21.63 -13.57 1.34
CA ASN A 290 -21.53 -13.55 2.80
C ASN A 290 -22.89 -13.64 3.53
N CYS A 291 -24.01 -13.79 2.83
CA CYS A 291 -25.31 -14.12 3.42
C CYS A 291 -25.63 -15.62 3.41
N THR A 292 -24.78 -16.44 2.78
CA THR A 292 -24.97 -17.90 2.64
C THR A 292 -24.68 -18.66 3.93
N ASP A 293 -24.98 -19.96 3.97
CA ASP A 293 -24.74 -20.83 5.14
C ASP A 293 -23.28 -21.27 5.28
N ASN A 294 -22.43 -20.96 4.30
CA ASN A 294 -21.02 -21.35 4.30
C ASN A 294 -20.13 -20.41 5.13
N VAL A 295 -20.70 -19.34 5.69
CA VAL A 295 -19.96 -18.33 6.48
C VAL A 295 -20.43 -18.32 7.93
N PRO A 296 -19.58 -17.87 8.89
CA PRO A 296 -19.99 -17.69 10.28
C PRO A 296 -21.27 -16.87 10.47
N ASP A 297 -22.14 -17.28 11.39
CA ASP A 297 -23.43 -16.61 11.67
C ASP A 297 -23.29 -15.12 11.99
N ARG A 298 -22.20 -14.71 12.66
CA ARG A 298 -21.93 -13.29 12.93
C ARG A 298 -21.71 -12.47 11.66
N ILE A 299 -20.99 -13.03 10.69
CA ILE A 299 -20.74 -12.42 9.38
C ILE A 299 -22.05 -12.39 8.58
N LYS A 300 -22.76 -13.53 8.55
CA LYS A 300 -24.06 -13.67 7.88
C LYS A 300 -25.06 -12.62 8.32
N ARG A 301 -25.21 -12.42 9.64
CA ARG A 301 -26.13 -11.42 10.21
C ARG A 301 -25.72 -10.00 9.84
N LYS A 302 -24.43 -9.68 9.88
CA LYS A 302 -23.91 -8.36 9.49
C LYS A 302 -24.12 -8.08 8.00
N ALA A 303 -23.77 -9.03 7.13
CA ALA A 303 -23.94 -8.91 5.68
C ALA A 303 -25.42 -8.71 5.29
N LYS A 304 -26.32 -9.53 5.87
CA LYS A 304 -27.77 -9.40 5.63
C LYS A 304 -28.29 -8.04 6.05
N ARG A 305 -27.96 -7.59 7.27
CA ARG A 305 -28.37 -6.28 7.76
C ARG A 305 -27.88 -5.15 6.86
N HIS A 306 -26.65 -5.25 6.37
CA HIS A 306 -26.09 -4.25 5.48
C HIS A 306 -26.82 -4.20 4.13
N LEU A 307 -27.09 -5.35 3.51
CA LEU A 307 -27.89 -5.41 2.27
C LEU A 307 -29.31 -4.88 2.48
N ASP A 308 -29.99 -5.32 3.54
CA ASP A 308 -31.35 -4.87 3.87
C ASP A 308 -31.42 -3.36 4.08
N ASN A 309 -30.37 -2.75 4.63
CA ASN A 309 -30.28 -1.31 4.82
C ASN A 309 -29.99 -0.60 3.49
N TYR A 310 -29.06 -1.14 2.69
CA TYR A 310 -28.70 -0.58 1.39
C TYR A 310 -29.89 -0.59 0.42
N ASP A 311 -30.62 -1.70 0.34
CA ASP A 311 -31.77 -1.86 -0.56
C ASP A 311 -32.98 -0.98 -0.17
N LYS A 312 -32.96 -0.37 1.03
CA LYS A 312 -33.97 0.60 1.49
C LYS A 312 -33.58 2.06 1.26
N THR A 313 -32.33 2.33 0.91
CA THR A 313 -31.78 3.70 0.73
C THR A 313 -32.07 4.25 -0.66
#